data_AF-A0A378N0Z8-F1
#
_entry.id   AF-A0A378N0Z8-F1
#
_cell.length_a   1.000
_cell.length_b   1.000
_cell.length_c   1.000
_cell.angle_alpha   90.00
_cell.angle_beta   90.00
_cell.angle_gamma   90.00
#
_symmetry.space_group_name_H-M   'P 1'
#
loop_
_entity.id
_entity.type
_entity.pdbx_description
1 polymer ?
#
loop_
_entity_poly.entity_id
_entity_poly.type
_entity_poly.pdbx_seq_one_letter_code
_entity_poly.pdbx_strand_id
1 'polypeptide(L)' 'MMYLALSYDHRLIDGKESVGFLVAVKELLEDPTRLLLEI' A
#
# COMPACT_ATOMS: atom_id res chain seq x y z
N MET A 1 -16.12 2.82 -2.17
CA MET A 1 -15.40 1.56 -1.96
C MET A 1 -14.77 1.14 -3.27
N MET A 2 -13.46 0.88 -3.28
CA MET A 2 -12.68 0.51 -4.47
C MET A 2 -11.83 -0.72 -4.13
N TYR A 3 -11.68 -1.66 -5.07
CA TYR A 3 -10.83 -2.83 -4.88
C TYR A 3 -9.43 -2.56 -5.46
N LEU A 4 -8.40 -2.84 -4.66
CA LEU A 4 -7.00 -2.81 -5.05
C LEU A 4 -6.45 -4.24 -5.04
N ALA A 5 -5.60 -4.56 -6.02
CA ALA A 5 -4.92 -5.85 -6.11
C ALA A 5 -3.42 -5.61 -6.35
N LEU A 6 -2.58 -6.33 -5.60
CA LEU A 6 -1.14 -6.33 -5.75
C LEU A 6 -0.66 -7.75 -6.04
N SER A 7 -0.04 -7.94 -7.20
CA SER A 7 0.73 -9.14 -7.51
C SER A 7 2.21 -8.83 -7.32
N TYR A 8 2.93 -9.73 -6.66
CA TYR A 8 4.35 -9.54 -6.32
C TYR A 8 5.11 -10.87 -6.44
N ASP A 9 6.44 -10.77 -6.58
CA ASP A 9 7.31 -11.95 -6.62
C ASP A 9 7.65 -12.41 -5.20
N HIS A 10 7.01 -13.51 -4.78
CA HIS A 10 7.20 -14.11 -3.46
C HIS A 10 8.64 -14.61 -3.18
N ARG A 11 9.48 -14.74 -4.22
CA ARG A 11 10.89 -15.12 -4.03
C ARG A 11 11.71 -13.95 -3.48
N LEU A 12 11.22 -12.72 -3.64
CA LEU A 12 11.92 -11.49 -3.29
C LEU A 12 11.20 -10.70 -2.20
N ILE A 13 9.86 -10.66 -2.23
CA ILE A 13 9.04 -9.86 -1.31
C ILE A 13 8.19 -10.80 -0.47
N ASP A 14 8.17 -10.58 0.84
CA ASP A 14 7.35 -11.38 1.74
C ASP A 14 5.90 -10.85 1.84
N GLY A 15 5.04 -11.61 2.52
CA GLY A 15 3.64 -11.24 2.69
C GLY A 15 3.43 -9.99 3.55
N LYS A 16 4.30 -9.75 4.53
CA LYS A 16 4.19 -8.59 5.42
C LYS A 16 4.52 -7.30 4.68
N GLU A 17 5.60 -7.30 3.89
CA GLU A 17 6.00 -6.17 3.05
C GLU A 17 4.93 -5.84 2.01
N SER A 18 4.40 -6.86 1.34
CA SER A 18 3.39 -6.69 0.30
C SER A 18 2.07 -6.14 0.85
N VAL A 19 1.62 -6.65 2.00
CA VAL A 19 0.43 -6.14 2.67
C VAL A 19 0.66 -4.72 3.18
N GLY A 20 1.82 -4.46 3.79
CA GLY A 20 2.18 -3.12 4.27
C GLY A 20 2.16 -2.09 3.16
N PHE A 21 2.73 -2.42 2.00
CA PHE A 21 2.70 -1.55 0.82
C PHE A 21 1.26 -1.27 0.36
N LEU A 22 0.44 -2.31 0.23
CA LEU A 22 -0.94 -2.15 -0.24
C LEU A 22 -1.79 -1.33 0.74
N VAL A 23 -1.57 -1.48 2.05
CA VAL A 23 -2.18 -0.66 3.09
C VAL A 23 -1.73 0.80 2.99
N ALA A 24 -0.43 1.06 2.82
CA ALA A 24 0.08 2.41 2.66
C ALA A 24 -0.55 3.10 1.43
N VAL A 25 -0.62 2.41 0.28
CA VAL A 25 -1.30 2.94 -0.91
C VAL A 25 -2.78 3.23 -0.64
N LYS A 26 -3.50 2.32 0.04
CA LYS A 26 -4.89 2.56 0.43
C LYS A 26 -5.03 3.82 1.29
N GLU A 27 -4.18 4.00 2.29
CA GLU A 27 -4.25 5.14 3.21
C GLU A 27 -3.95 6.47 2.50
N LEU A 28 -2.98 6.50 1.59
CA LEU A 28 -2.67 7.70 0.80
C LEU A 28 -3.79 8.08 -0.18
N LEU A 29 -4.55 7.09 -0.67
CA LEU A 29 -5.71 7.32 -1.52
C LEU A 29 -6.95 7.76 -0.71
N GLU A 30 -7.10 7.27 0.52
CA GLU A 30 -8.19 7.65 1.43
C GLU A 30 -7.97 9.02 2.08
N ASP A 31 -6.71 9.38 2.37
CA ASP A 31 -6.32 10.69 2.88
C ASP A 31 -5.06 11.23 2.18
N PRO A 32 -5.22 11.94 1.05
CA PRO A 32 -4.10 12.50 0.29
C PRO A 32 -3.27 13.54 1.05
N THR A 33 -3.76 14.10 2.17
CA THR A 33 -2.98 15.07 2.96
C THR A 33 -1.75 14.45 3.60
N ARG A 34 -1.75 13.13 3.79
CA ARG A 34 -0.59 12.35 4.25
C ARG A 34 0.61 12.45 3.31
N LEU A 35 0.38 12.58 2.00
CA LEU A 35 1.45 12.84 1.03
C LEU A 35 2.14 14.19 1.25
N LEU A 36 1.38 15.21 1.64
CA LEU A 36 1.92 16.55 1.92
C LEU A 36 2.68 16.58 3.25
N LEU A 37 2.27 15.74 4.19
CA LEU A 37 2.82 15.70 5.55
C LEU A 37 3.96 14.68 5.70
N GLU A 38 4.20 13.83 4.69
CA GLU A 38 5.17 12.73 4.69
C GLU A 38 4.99 11.75 5.87
N ILE A 39 3.74 11.38 6.16
CA ILE A 39 3.34 10.48 7.27
C ILE A 39 2.42 9.34 6.85
#